data_AF-A0A838R7G1-F1
#
_entry.id   AF-A0A838R7G1-F1
#
_cell.length_a   1.000
_cell.length_b   1.000
_cell.length_c   1.000
_cell.angle_alpha   90.00
_cell.angle_beta   90.00
_cell.angle_gamma   90.00
#
_symmetry.space_group_name_H-M   'P 1'
#
loop_
_entity.id
_entity.type
_entity.pdbx_description
1 polymer ?
#
loop_
_entity_poly.entity_id
_entity_poly.type
_entity_poly.pdbx_seq_one_letter_code
_entity_poly.pdbx_strand_id
1 'polypeptide(L)'
;PPTASELSAAVGGATFQLLGEFAAQERLDSARHYPDQDQVHAVRVAFTPPPLGGFALAAPASGSADLTPVRVAPRRLDNGLVEVAISGTGTLSLHDRRTGARFRDLFQLQSGGDLGDTYSYAPPAQDRLRVMAGPVRTRILAEGPLVGAVEVLGTLPAANGDIGVRLVIALHAGSAAVRCTLELDNRASDQRLRFSLPTGSTGARSTAGGPFGTVTRAAGGPPRNYPRETPVATAPAHRFVASAGRGPGLAVFAPGFFEYELTRRGELLVTLLRCVGELSREDLTTRPGHAGWPVATPLAQCRGRERLQLGFSAVTKEDLALGTALPALWEDLFLPPRGVWLRQAMPLQVAPVDLRLEGAGLVFSSMKPAEAGNGLVLRCYNANASSTEGAWRIPFPVSAVHRVRADEREPTPLPTPGRDGVVRFSAGPHEIVTLLLDGH
;
A
#
# COMPACT_ATOMS: atom_id res chain seq x y z
N PRO A 1 -6.65 -7.89 -33.03
CA PRO A 1 -5.75 -7.50 -31.92
C PRO A 1 -4.80 -6.41 -32.43
N PRO A 2 -4.42 -5.41 -31.62
CA PRO A 2 -3.46 -4.39 -32.04
C PRO A 2 -2.08 -5.01 -32.30
N THR A 3 -1.37 -4.50 -33.29
CA THR A 3 0.01 -4.87 -33.61
C THR A 3 0.98 -4.33 -32.54
N ALA A 4 2.17 -4.93 -32.46
CA ALA A 4 3.22 -4.43 -31.57
C ALA A 4 3.63 -2.97 -31.88
N SER A 5 3.55 -2.58 -33.16
CA SER A 5 3.81 -1.20 -33.59
C SER A 5 2.75 -0.24 -33.05
N GLU A 6 1.47 -0.61 -33.10
CA GLU A 6 0.38 0.20 -32.55
C GLU A 6 0.48 0.32 -31.02
N LEU A 7 0.80 -0.78 -30.33
CA LEU A 7 1.01 -0.76 -28.87
C LEU A 7 2.22 0.11 -28.48
N SER A 8 3.32 0.01 -29.21
CA SER A 8 4.51 0.85 -29.01
C SER A 8 4.19 2.33 -29.19
N ALA A 9 3.50 2.69 -30.29
CA ALA A 9 3.08 4.07 -30.54
C ALA A 9 2.15 4.58 -29.43
N ALA A 10 1.23 3.74 -28.95
CA ALA A 10 0.29 4.08 -27.88
C ALA A 10 1.01 4.44 -26.55
N VAL A 11 2.16 3.81 -26.26
CA VAL A 11 2.99 4.14 -25.09
C VAL A 11 4.14 5.10 -25.41
N GLY A 12 4.03 5.88 -26.51
CA GLY A 12 5.01 6.90 -26.86
C GLY A 12 6.38 6.34 -27.27
N GLY A 13 6.40 5.14 -27.85
CA GLY A 13 7.62 4.43 -28.26
C GLY A 13 8.41 3.83 -27.10
N ALA A 14 7.82 3.72 -25.91
CA ALA A 14 8.46 3.08 -24.76
C ALA A 14 8.51 1.55 -24.93
N THR A 15 9.55 0.93 -24.35
CA THR A 15 9.58 -0.52 -24.19
C THR A 15 8.36 -0.96 -23.38
N PHE A 16 7.62 -1.93 -23.90
CA PHE A 16 6.44 -2.48 -23.24
C PHE A 16 6.51 -4.00 -23.13
N GLN A 17 5.70 -4.53 -22.22
CA GLN A 17 5.43 -5.95 -22.07
C GLN A 17 3.92 -6.17 -22.14
N LEU A 18 3.48 -7.06 -23.02
CA LEU A 18 2.10 -7.53 -23.05
C LEU A 18 1.80 -8.41 -21.84
N LEU A 19 0.76 -8.08 -21.07
CA LEU A 19 0.35 -8.82 -19.87
C LEU A 19 -0.95 -9.62 -20.07
N GLY A 20 -1.75 -9.28 -21.07
CA GLY A 20 -2.97 -10.02 -21.37
C GLY A 20 -3.89 -9.29 -22.34
N GLU A 21 -4.80 -10.06 -22.90
CA GLU A 21 -5.81 -9.62 -23.86
C GLU A 21 -7.17 -10.12 -23.38
N PHE A 22 -8.21 -9.29 -23.51
CA PHE A 22 -9.57 -9.63 -23.08
C PHE A 22 -10.61 -8.86 -23.88
N ALA A 23 -11.79 -9.46 -24.06
CA ALA A 23 -12.94 -8.73 -24.58
C ALA A 23 -13.43 -7.74 -23.52
N ALA A 24 -13.71 -6.52 -23.94
CA ALA A 24 -14.29 -5.49 -23.11
C ALA A 24 -15.41 -4.77 -23.89
N GLN A 25 -16.06 -3.83 -23.23
CA GLN A 25 -16.99 -2.92 -23.87
C GLN A 25 -16.54 -1.49 -23.61
N GLU A 26 -16.72 -0.64 -24.61
CA GLU A 26 -16.44 0.79 -24.51
C GLU A 26 -17.72 1.55 -24.81
N ARG A 27 -18.09 2.45 -23.90
CA ARG A 27 -19.20 3.37 -24.12
C ARG A 27 -18.66 4.63 -24.77
N LEU A 28 -19.19 4.97 -25.94
CA LEU A 28 -18.92 6.25 -26.59
C LEU A 28 -20.17 7.13 -26.46
N ASP A 29 -20.03 8.25 -25.77
CA ASP A 29 -21.07 9.28 -25.74
C ASP A 29 -21.04 10.04 -27.08
N SER A 30 -21.67 9.45 -28.10
CA SER A 30 -21.86 10.07 -29.40
C SER A 30 -22.91 11.17 -29.30
N ALA A 31 -22.57 12.37 -29.79
CA ALA A 31 -23.49 13.50 -29.83
C ALA A 31 -24.71 13.28 -30.76
N ARG A 32 -24.70 12.24 -31.61
CA ARG A 32 -25.77 11.95 -32.58
C ARG A 32 -26.46 10.59 -32.39
N HIS A 33 -25.82 9.62 -31.74
CA HIS A 33 -26.36 8.26 -31.55
C HIS A 33 -26.14 7.79 -30.10
N TYR A 34 -27.08 8.11 -29.21
CA TYR A 34 -26.90 8.00 -27.76
C TYR A 34 -27.43 6.67 -27.19
N PRO A 35 -26.68 5.97 -26.30
CA PRO A 35 -25.23 5.76 -26.30
C PRO A 35 -24.83 4.59 -27.22
N ASP A 36 -23.62 4.69 -27.80
CA ASP A 36 -23.02 3.60 -28.59
C ASP A 36 -22.14 2.74 -27.67
N GLN A 37 -22.39 1.43 -27.66
CA GLN A 37 -21.70 0.46 -26.80
C GLN A 37 -20.97 -0.54 -27.69
N ASP A 38 -19.71 -0.23 -27.98
CA ASP A 38 -18.89 -1.07 -28.83
C ASP A 38 -18.30 -2.24 -28.04
N GLN A 39 -18.30 -3.41 -28.64
CA GLN A 39 -17.45 -4.50 -28.17
C GLN A 39 -16.02 -4.24 -28.64
N VAL A 40 -15.10 -4.10 -27.70
CA VAL A 40 -13.70 -3.78 -27.98
C VAL A 40 -12.77 -4.91 -27.56
N HIS A 41 -11.63 -4.97 -28.24
CA HIS A 41 -10.52 -5.83 -27.85
C HIS A 41 -9.57 -5.04 -26.94
N ALA A 42 -9.58 -5.33 -25.64
CA ALA A 42 -8.75 -4.65 -24.67
C ALA A 42 -7.43 -5.39 -24.43
N VAL A 43 -6.36 -4.62 -24.27
CA VAL A 43 -5.01 -5.11 -24.03
C VAL A 43 -4.46 -4.49 -22.76
N ARG A 44 -3.81 -5.30 -21.92
CA ARG A 44 -3.07 -4.84 -20.75
C ARG A 44 -1.58 -4.89 -21.05
N VAL A 45 -0.91 -3.75 -20.89
CA VAL A 45 0.55 -3.63 -21.06
C VAL A 45 1.20 -3.09 -19.79
N ALA A 46 2.43 -3.51 -19.53
CA ALA A 46 3.37 -2.82 -18.66
C ALA A 46 4.34 -2.01 -19.52
N PHE A 47 4.71 -0.82 -19.07
CA PHE A 47 5.73 0.01 -19.70
C PHE A 47 6.39 0.86 -18.60
N THR A 48 7.55 1.44 -18.91
CA THR A 48 8.23 2.36 -17.99
C THR A 48 7.74 3.78 -18.26
N PRO A 49 6.97 4.40 -17.34
CA PRO A 49 6.57 5.80 -17.49
C PRO A 49 7.79 6.73 -17.26
N PRO A 50 7.76 7.98 -17.76
CA PRO A 50 8.73 8.98 -17.33
C PRO A 50 8.63 9.20 -15.80
N PRO A 51 9.70 9.66 -15.14
CA PRO A 51 9.63 10.04 -13.73
C PRO A 51 8.57 11.14 -13.51
N LEU A 52 7.65 10.94 -12.56
CA LEU A 52 6.55 11.87 -12.24
C LEU A 52 6.70 12.38 -10.80
N GLY A 53 6.74 13.71 -10.63
CA GLY A 53 7.02 14.38 -9.36
C GLY A 53 5.82 14.53 -8.40
N GLY A 54 5.07 13.46 -8.15
CA GLY A 54 3.86 13.50 -7.29
C GLY A 54 2.63 13.96 -8.07
N PHE A 55 2.40 15.27 -8.21
CA PHE A 55 1.35 15.81 -9.09
C PHE A 55 1.98 16.26 -10.41
N ALA A 56 2.07 15.31 -11.34
CA ALA A 56 2.62 15.55 -12.65
C ALA A 56 1.73 15.02 -13.77
N LEU A 57 1.75 15.73 -14.89
CA LEU A 57 1.13 15.33 -16.14
C LEU A 57 2.20 15.34 -17.22
N ALA A 58 2.39 14.19 -17.88
CA ALA A 58 3.33 14.05 -18.98
C ALA A 58 2.75 13.13 -20.06
N ALA A 59 3.13 13.38 -21.32
CA ALA A 59 2.93 12.39 -22.36
C ALA A 59 3.83 11.17 -22.11
N PRO A 60 3.38 9.94 -22.45
CA PRO A 60 4.27 8.80 -22.55
C PRO A 60 5.43 9.14 -23.49
N ALA A 61 6.65 8.85 -23.06
CA ALA A 61 7.84 9.10 -23.86
C ALA A 61 8.76 7.89 -23.73
N SER A 62 9.55 7.63 -24.77
CA SER A 62 10.63 6.66 -24.75
C SER A 62 11.64 7.01 -23.66
N GLY A 63 11.50 6.37 -22.50
CA GLY A 63 12.48 6.37 -21.43
C GLY A 63 13.32 5.10 -21.49
N SER A 64 14.60 5.22 -21.85
CA SER A 64 15.58 4.14 -21.72
C SER A 64 16.07 4.06 -20.27
N ALA A 65 15.24 3.56 -19.37
CA ALA A 65 15.78 3.03 -18.13
C ALA A 65 16.36 1.64 -18.45
N ASP A 66 17.67 1.47 -18.31
CA ASP A 66 18.33 0.15 -18.41
C ASP A 66 17.95 -0.68 -17.17
N LEU A 67 16.73 -1.21 -17.19
CA LEU A 67 16.18 -2.00 -16.11
C LEU A 67 16.59 -3.46 -16.29
N THR A 68 17.12 -4.06 -15.24
CA THR A 68 17.34 -5.50 -15.22
C THR A 68 15.99 -6.22 -15.42
N PRO A 69 15.86 -7.09 -16.45
CA PRO A 69 14.64 -7.84 -16.69
C PRO A 69 14.25 -8.70 -15.50
N VAL A 70 12.95 -8.74 -15.21
CA VAL A 70 12.39 -9.74 -14.29
C VAL A 70 12.49 -11.12 -14.94
N ARG A 71 13.08 -12.07 -14.23
CA ARG A 71 13.14 -13.49 -14.58
C ARG A 71 12.22 -14.28 -13.68
N VAL A 72 11.42 -15.16 -14.26
CA VAL A 72 10.43 -15.96 -13.54
C VAL A 72 10.62 -17.44 -13.79
N ALA A 73 10.49 -18.23 -12.72
CA ALA A 73 10.34 -19.67 -12.75
C ALA A 73 9.13 -20.05 -11.88
N PRO A 74 8.61 -21.29 -11.94
CA PRO A 74 7.36 -21.65 -11.26
C PRO A 74 7.32 -21.34 -9.76
N ARG A 75 8.47 -21.31 -9.09
CA ARG A 75 8.60 -21.02 -7.65
C ARG A 75 9.62 -19.93 -7.33
N ARG A 76 9.96 -19.06 -8.29
CA ARG A 76 10.99 -18.04 -8.11
C ARG A 76 10.76 -16.82 -9.00
N LEU A 77 10.96 -15.63 -8.45
CA LEU A 77 10.99 -14.36 -9.18
C LEU A 77 12.28 -13.62 -8.83
N ASP A 78 12.94 -12.99 -9.81
CA ASP A 78 14.19 -12.25 -9.63
C ASP A 78 14.26 -11.07 -10.59
N ASN A 79 14.47 -9.85 -10.09
CA ASN A 79 14.59 -8.64 -10.91
C ASN A 79 15.96 -7.96 -10.79
N GLY A 80 16.98 -8.66 -10.30
CA GLY A 80 18.32 -8.12 -10.05
C GLY A 80 18.46 -7.31 -8.76
N LEU A 81 17.37 -6.79 -8.19
CA LEU A 81 17.37 -6.09 -6.89
C LEU A 81 16.98 -7.03 -5.76
N VAL A 82 15.93 -7.82 -5.99
CA VAL A 82 15.40 -8.79 -5.04
C VAL A 82 15.13 -10.12 -5.73
N GLU A 83 15.20 -11.17 -4.93
CA GLU A 83 14.80 -12.52 -5.32
C GLU A 83 13.77 -13.04 -4.32
N VAL A 84 12.64 -13.53 -4.84
CA VAL A 84 11.58 -14.17 -4.07
C VAL A 84 11.51 -15.64 -4.46
N ALA A 85 11.55 -16.54 -3.48
CA ALA A 85 11.30 -17.96 -3.69
C ALA A 85 10.05 -18.42 -2.93
N ILE A 86 9.34 -19.38 -3.50
CA ILE A 86 8.06 -19.91 -3.01
C ILE A 86 8.31 -21.35 -2.54
N SER A 87 8.03 -21.63 -1.27
CA SER A 87 8.20 -22.96 -0.71
C SER A 87 7.11 -23.93 -1.18
N GLY A 88 7.29 -25.23 -0.92
CA GLY A 88 6.27 -26.24 -1.20
C GLY A 88 4.96 -26.03 -0.44
N THR A 89 5.00 -25.30 0.68
CA THR A 89 3.84 -24.98 1.54
C THR A 89 3.29 -23.58 1.32
N GLY A 90 3.86 -22.81 0.39
CA GLY A 90 3.41 -21.46 0.01
C GLY A 90 3.98 -20.31 0.84
N THR A 91 4.85 -20.59 1.82
CA THR A 91 5.66 -19.53 2.46
C THR A 91 6.68 -18.96 1.48
N LEU A 92 7.08 -17.72 1.73
CA LEU A 92 8.00 -16.97 0.87
C LEU A 92 9.36 -16.80 1.56
N SER A 93 10.41 -16.74 0.76
CA SER A 93 11.70 -16.19 1.19
C SER A 93 12.09 -15.03 0.29
N LEU A 94 12.62 -13.97 0.90
CA LEU A 94 13.08 -12.77 0.21
C LEU A 94 14.60 -12.63 0.42
N HIS A 95 15.34 -12.46 -0.66
CA HIS A 95 16.73 -12.05 -0.64
C HIS A 95 16.83 -10.66 -1.28
N ASP A 96 17.12 -9.65 -0.46
CA ASP A 96 17.40 -8.29 -0.94
C ASP A 96 18.89 -8.20 -1.27
N ARG A 97 19.23 -8.07 -2.56
CA ARG A 97 20.62 -8.05 -3.02
C ARG A 97 21.31 -6.69 -2.78
N ARG A 98 20.54 -5.63 -2.54
CA ARG A 98 21.08 -4.30 -2.24
C ARG A 98 21.68 -4.27 -0.84
N THR A 99 21.02 -4.95 0.10
CA THR A 99 21.44 -5.01 1.51
C THR A 99 22.10 -6.35 1.90
N GLY A 100 21.97 -7.38 1.07
CA GLY A 100 22.37 -8.77 1.37
C GLY A 100 21.44 -9.50 2.34
N ALA A 101 20.37 -8.85 2.81
CA ALA A 101 19.45 -9.40 3.79
C ALA A 101 18.64 -10.59 3.24
N ARG A 102 18.41 -11.59 4.09
CA ARG A 102 17.62 -12.78 3.75
C ARG A 102 16.53 -12.99 4.80
N PHE A 103 15.30 -13.00 4.34
CA PHE A 103 14.12 -13.27 5.15
C PHE A 103 13.53 -14.61 4.71
N ARG A 104 13.15 -15.45 5.67
CA ARG A 104 12.58 -16.77 5.45
C ARG A 104 11.23 -16.87 6.14
N ASP A 105 10.46 -17.86 5.71
CA ASP A 105 9.16 -18.20 6.32
C ASP A 105 8.21 -17.00 6.37
N LEU A 106 8.30 -16.14 5.35
CA LEU A 106 7.42 -14.99 5.17
C LEU A 106 6.04 -15.48 4.71
N PHE A 107 5.01 -14.70 5.03
CA PHE A 107 3.65 -14.90 4.54
C PHE A 107 3.02 -16.23 4.98
N GLN A 108 3.43 -16.77 6.14
CA GLN A 108 2.80 -17.95 6.70
C GLN A 108 1.38 -17.60 7.16
N LEU A 109 0.39 -18.03 6.38
CA LEU A 109 -1.02 -17.88 6.71
C LEU A 109 -1.40 -18.78 7.90
N GLN A 110 -2.16 -18.21 8.83
CA GLN A 110 -2.57 -18.85 10.07
C GLN A 110 -4.00 -18.46 10.49
N SER A 111 -4.80 -19.43 10.91
CA SER A 111 -6.13 -19.24 11.49
C SER A 111 -6.14 -19.74 12.94
N GLY A 112 -6.56 -18.88 13.87
CA GLY A 112 -6.86 -19.21 15.26
C GLY A 112 -8.29 -18.85 15.60
N GLY A 113 -8.82 -19.35 16.71
CA GLY A 113 -10.19 -19.05 17.13
C GLY A 113 -10.38 -17.59 17.58
N ASP A 114 -11.58 -17.06 17.36
CA ASP A 114 -12.03 -15.81 17.96
C ASP A 114 -13.46 -15.99 18.47
N LEU A 115 -13.61 -16.05 19.79
CA LEU A 115 -14.90 -16.14 20.49
C LEU A 115 -15.38 -14.75 20.94
N GLY A 116 -14.78 -13.69 20.41
CA GLY A 116 -15.08 -12.32 20.73
C GLY A 116 -16.39 -11.80 20.16
N ASP A 117 -16.52 -10.49 20.20
CA ASP A 117 -17.57 -9.71 19.56
C ASP A 117 -16.93 -8.70 18.59
N THR A 118 -17.70 -7.79 17.98
CA THR A 118 -17.12 -6.82 17.04
C THR A 118 -16.15 -5.80 17.65
N TYR A 119 -16.14 -5.63 18.98
CA TYR A 119 -15.25 -4.71 19.68
C TYR A 119 -13.95 -5.39 20.11
N SER A 120 -14.07 -6.56 20.74
CA SER A 120 -12.96 -7.19 21.46
C SER A 120 -12.68 -8.59 20.88
N TYR A 121 -11.41 -8.84 20.55
CA TYR A 121 -10.91 -10.18 20.28
C TYR A 121 -10.90 -11.01 21.58
N ALA A 122 -11.38 -12.25 21.53
CA ALA A 122 -11.31 -13.17 22.66
C ALA A 122 -10.81 -14.55 22.19
N PRO A 123 -9.53 -14.91 22.46
CA PRO A 123 -9.02 -16.22 22.08
C PRO A 123 -9.71 -17.33 22.90
N PRO A 124 -9.94 -18.52 22.34
CA PRO A 124 -10.29 -19.71 23.12
C PRO A 124 -9.24 -20.00 24.20
N ALA A 125 -9.68 -20.52 25.36
CA ALA A 125 -8.77 -20.89 26.45
C ALA A 125 -7.70 -21.91 26.02
N GLN A 126 -8.05 -22.79 25.08
CA GLN A 126 -7.14 -23.72 24.42
C GLN A 126 -7.28 -23.52 22.90
N ASP A 127 -6.63 -22.49 22.39
CA ASP A 127 -6.63 -22.22 20.95
C ASP A 127 -5.65 -23.13 20.21
N ARG A 128 -6.06 -23.63 19.05
CA ARG A 128 -5.23 -24.45 18.16
C ARG A 128 -4.99 -23.67 16.88
N LEU A 129 -3.83 -23.02 16.80
CA LEU A 129 -3.41 -22.31 15.60
C LEU A 129 -3.23 -23.31 14.45
N ARG A 130 -3.93 -23.07 13.35
CA ARG A 130 -3.85 -23.83 12.10
C ARG A 130 -3.09 -23.01 11.08
N VAL A 131 -2.19 -23.65 10.35
CA VAL A 131 -1.33 -22.99 9.36
C VAL A 131 -1.50 -23.63 7.99
N MET A 132 -1.28 -22.85 6.94
CA MET A 132 -1.22 -23.38 5.59
C MET A 132 0.08 -24.19 5.44
N ALA A 133 -0.05 -25.52 5.45
CA ALA A 133 1.08 -26.46 5.38
C ALA A 133 0.95 -27.49 4.26
N GLY A 134 -0.14 -27.45 3.49
CA GLY A 134 -0.35 -28.35 2.35
C GLY A 134 0.48 -27.96 1.13
N PRO A 135 0.67 -28.89 0.17
CA PRO A 135 1.35 -28.57 -1.08
C PRO A 135 0.61 -27.49 -1.85
N VAL A 136 1.35 -26.50 -2.35
CA VAL A 136 0.78 -25.45 -3.21
C VAL A 136 1.00 -25.72 -4.69
N ARG A 137 0.02 -25.34 -5.50
CA ARG A 137 0.15 -25.30 -6.96
C ARG A 137 0.61 -23.91 -7.37
N THR A 138 1.50 -23.84 -8.35
CA THR A 138 2.03 -22.57 -8.85
C THR A 138 1.80 -22.44 -10.34
N ARG A 139 1.46 -21.24 -10.80
CA ARG A 139 1.31 -20.91 -12.22
C ARG A 139 1.97 -19.58 -12.51
N ILE A 140 2.79 -19.53 -13.55
CA ILE A 140 3.36 -18.25 -14.02
C ILE A 140 2.24 -17.47 -14.71
N LEU A 141 2.05 -16.20 -14.31
CA LEU A 141 1.09 -15.28 -14.90
C LEU A 141 1.74 -14.25 -15.81
N ALA A 142 3.01 -13.91 -15.57
CA ALA A 142 3.81 -13.04 -16.41
C ALA A 142 5.30 -13.41 -16.29
N GLU A 143 6.02 -13.45 -17.40
CA GLU A 143 7.41 -13.95 -17.45
C GLU A 143 8.48 -12.85 -17.39
N GLY A 144 8.12 -11.59 -17.64
CA GLY A 144 9.04 -10.46 -17.82
C GLY A 144 8.94 -9.86 -19.22
N PRO A 145 9.75 -8.84 -19.56
CA PRO A 145 10.89 -8.33 -18.78
C PRO A 145 10.56 -7.26 -17.73
N LEU A 146 9.41 -6.59 -17.82
CA LEU A 146 9.05 -5.49 -16.92
C LEU A 146 8.30 -5.95 -15.68
N VAL A 147 7.45 -6.96 -15.81
CA VAL A 147 6.62 -7.53 -14.74
C VAL A 147 6.74 -9.05 -14.80
N GLY A 148 7.18 -9.63 -13.69
CA GLY A 148 7.10 -11.06 -13.47
C GLY A 148 6.06 -11.36 -12.41
N ALA A 149 5.23 -12.38 -12.61
CA ALA A 149 4.19 -12.74 -11.67
C ALA A 149 3.95 -14.25 -11.59
N VAL A 150 3.75 -14.75 -10.37
CA VAL A 150 3.42 -16.14 -10.07
C VAL A 150 2.17 -16.20 -9.19
N GLU A 151 1.21 -17.00 -9.61
CA GLU A 151 0.05 -17.43 -8.83
C GLU A 151 0.42 -18.63 -7.96
N VAL A 152 -0.04 -18.62 -6.72
CA VAL A 152 0.04 -19.71 -5.75
C VAL A 152 -1.37 -20.05 -5.29
N LEU A 153 -1.78 -21.30 -5.49
CA LEU A 153 -3.07 -21.83 -5.05
C LEU A 153 -2.86 -22.82 -3.91
N GLY A 154 -3.60 -22.62 -2.82
CA GLY A 154 -3.53 -23.44 -1.61
C GLY A 154 -4.83 -23.44 -0.81
N THR A 155 -4.76 -24.08 0.35
CA THR A 155 -5.89 -24.16 1.28
C THR A 155 -5.37 -24.01 2.69
N LEU A 156 -5.94 -23.07 3.45
CA LEU A 156 -5.66 -22.90 4.86
C LEU A 156 -6.75 -23.64 5.67
N PRO A 157 -6.39 -24.64 6.48
CA PRO A 157 -7.34 -25.26 7.38
C PRO A 157 -7.81 -24.28 8.46
N ALA A 158 -9.09 -24.31 8.81
CA ALA A 158 -9.67 -23.59 9.94
C ALA A 158 -10.43 -24.56 10.88
N ALA A 159 -10.97 -24.04 11.99
CA ALA A 159 -11.70 -24.89 12.94
C ALA A 159 -13.01 -25.45 12.36
N ASN A 160 -13.77 -24.62 11.65
CA ASN A 160 -15.11 -24.92 11.16
C ASN A 160 -15.21 -24.74 9.63
N GLY A 161 -14.29 -25.34 8.89
CA GLY A 161 -14.20 -25.27 7.44
C GLY A 161 -12.77 -25.04 6.95
N ASP A 162 -12.63 -24.84 5.64
CA ASP A 162 -11.36 -24.51 5.00
C ASP A 162 -11.46 -23.16 4.29
N ILE A 163 -10.33 -22.45 4.20
CA ILE A 163 -10.22 -21.19 3.47
C ILE A 163 -9.46 -21.46 2.18
N GLY A 164 -10.11 -21.21 1.04
CA GLY A 164 -9.44 -21.24 -0.26
C GLY A 164 -8.48 -20.06 -0.38
N VAL A 165 -7.25 -20.30 -0.82
CA VAL A 165 -6.20 -19.27 -0.92
C VAL A 165 -5.70 -19.19 -2.35
N ARG A 166 -5.72 -17.97 -2.91
CA ARG A 166 -5.03 -17.61 -4.16
C ARG A 166 -4.16 -16.40 -3.88
N LEU A 167 -2.84 -16.59 -3.92
CA LEU A 167 -1.85 -15.54 -3.73
C LEU A 167 -1.12 -15.29 -5.04
N VAL A 168 -1.22 -14.08 -5.58
CA VAL A 168 -0.41 -13.62 -6.72
C VAL A 168 0.75 -12.79 -6.21
N ILE A 169 1.97 -13.19 -6.54
CA ILE A 169 3.21 -12.50 -6.18
C ILE A 169 3.77 -11.90 -7.46
N ALA A 170 4.09 -10.60 -7.44
CA ALA A 170 4.65 -9.89 -8.57
C ALA A 170 5.88 -9.08 -8.20
N LEU A 171 6.86 -9.06 -9.11
CA LEU A 171 7.99 -8.14 -9.11
C LEU A 171 7.91 -7.26 -10.35
N HIS A 172 8.23 -5.98 -10.17
CA HIS A 172 8.43 -5.04 -11.28
C HIS A 172 9.94 -4.80 -11.45
N ALA A 173 10.38 -4.63 -12.69
CA ALA A 173 11.74 -4.22 -12.99
C ALA A 173 12.04 -2.85 -12.32
N GLY A 174 13.23 -2.69 -11.75
CA GLY A 174 13.62 -1.45 -11.04
C GLY A 174 12.99 -1.23 -9.66
N SER A 175 12.14 -2.13 -9.15
CA SER A 175 11.50 -1.99 -7.83
C SER A 175 11.95 -3.08 -6.86
N ALA A 176 12.40 -2.73 -5.67
CA ALA A 176 12.72 -3.72 -4.62
C ALA A 176 11.49 -4.25 -3.86
N ALA A 177 10.31 -3.64 -4.07
CA ALA A 177 9.10 -4.00 -3.36
C ALA A 177 8.41 -5.22 -3.99
N VAL A 178 8.06 -6.19 -3.15
CA VAL A 178 7.27 -7.37 -3.54
C VAL A 178 5.79 -7.02 -3.46
N ARG A 179 5.06 -7.22 -4.56
CA ARG A 179 3.61 -6.98 -4.64
C ARG A 179 2.85 -8.29 -4.46
N CYS A 180 1.85 -8.28 -3.60
CA CYS A 180 1.01 -9.45 -3.30
C CYS A 180 -0.47 -9.10 -3.46
N THR A 181 -1.19 -9.90 -4.24
CA THR A 181 -2.66 -9.91 -4.22
C THR A 181 -3.12 -11.22 -3.60
N LEU A 182 -3.78 -11.14 -2.45
CA LEU A 182 -4.31 -12.29 -1.73
C LEU A 182 -5.82 -12.34 -1.92
N GLU A 183 -6.32 -13.43 -2.49
CA GLU A 183 -7.73 -13.76 -2.56
C GLU A 183 -8.02 -14.91 -1.61
N LEU A 184 -9.05 -14.74 -0.78
CA LEU A 184 -9.51 -15.69 0.22
C LEU A 184 -10.95 -16.08 -0.09
N ASP A 185 -11.28 -17.36 -0.03
CA ASP A 185 -12.66 -17.86 -0.02
C ASP A 185 -12.93 -18.40 1.39
N ASN A 186 -13.43 -17.52 2.28
CA ASN A 186 -13.65 -17.83 3.68
C ASN A 186 -14.95 -18.61 3.89
N ARG A 187 -14.81 -19.87 4.30
CA ARG A 187 -15.91 -20.78 4.65
C ARG A 187 -15.88 -21.20 6.12
N ALA A 188 -15.15 -20.47 6.96
CA ALA A 188 -15.11 -20.69 8.40
C ALA A 188 -15.61 -19.47 9.18
N SER A 189 -15.95 -19.68 10.44
CA SER A 189 -16.50 -18.69 11.37
C SER A 189 -15.72 -18.68 12.68
N ASP A 190 -15.92 -17.63 13.47
CA ASP A 190 -15.42 -17.50 14.85
C ASP A 190 -13.90 -17.68 14.90
N GLN A 191 -13.21 -16.91 14.05
CA GLN A 191 -11.79 -17.06 13.80
C GLN A 191 -11.11 -15.73 13.51
N ARG A 192 -9.80 -15.69 13.77
CA ARG A 192 -8.90 -14.62 13.35
C ARG A 192 -7.83 -15.17 12.41
N LEU A 193 -7.89 -14.70 11.18
CA LEU A 193 -6.95 -15.01 10.11
C LEU A 193 -5.83 -13.98 10.08
N ARG A 194 -4.58 -14.45 10.08
CA ARG A 194 -3.38 -13.61 10.02
C ARG A 194 -2.34 -14.19 9.07
N PHE A 195 -1.34 -13.40 8.71
CA PHE A 195 -0.07 -13.91 8.21
C PHE A 195 1.09 -13.39 9.06
N SER A 196 2.17 -14.17 9.13
CA SER A 196 3.39 -13.78 9.85
C SER A 196 4.51 -13.38 8.90
N LEU A 197 5.36 -12.47 9.38
CA LEU A 197 6.57 -12.00 8.72
C LEU A 197 7.69 -11.83 9.74
N PRO A 198 8.60 -12.82 9.85
CA PRO A 198 9.82 -12.67 10.63
C PRO A 198 10.70 -11.54 10.08
N THR A 199 10.92 -10.49 10.87
CA THR A 199 11.64 -9.28 10.41
C THR A 199 13.17 -9.38 10.56
N GLY A 200 13.68 -10.45 11.18
CA GLY A 200 15.10 -10.60 11.51
C GLY A 200 15.61 -9.58 12.56
N SER A 201 14.74 -8.77 13.14
CA SER A 201 15.07 -7.66 14.04
C SER A 201 14.51 -7.88 15.45
N THR A 202 14.91 -8.97 16.10
CA THR A 202 14.50 -9.29 17.48
C THR A 202 14.83 -8.13 18.43
N GLY A 203 13.85 -7.73 19.24
CA GLY A 203 13.99 -6.61 20.19
C GLY A 203 13.88 -5.21 19.58
N ALA A 204 13.75 -5.09 18.25
CA ALA A 204 13.46 -3.81 17.62
C ALA A 204 12.02 -3.35 17.90
N ARG A 205 11.79 -2.05 17.76
CA ARG A 205 10.44 -1.45 17.81
C ARG A 205 9.81 -1.49 16.42
N SER A 206 8.50 -1.62 16.40
CA SER A 206 7.72 -1.36 15.18
C SER A 206 7.58 0.14 14.96
N THR A 207 7.57 0.56 13.69
CA THR A 207 7.23 1.89 13.20
C THR A 207 6.02 1.74 12.29
N ALA A 208 4.86 2.19 12.75
CA ALA A 208 3.61 2.08 12.01
C ALA A 208 3.14 3.46 11.54
N GLY A 209 2.54 3.54 10.35
CA GLY A 209 1.93 4.78 9.89
C GLY A 209 0.76 5.19 10.78
N GLY A 210 0.65 6.50 11.01
CA GLY A 210 -0.45 7.14 11.72
C GLY A 210 -0.95 8.37 10.95
N PRO A 211 -1.90 9.13 11.52
CA PRO A 211 -2.30 10.42 10.96
C PRO A 211 -1.08 11.36 10.90
N PHE A 212 -0.70 11.81 9.70
CA PHE A 212 0.40 12.77 9.47
C PHE A 212 1.74 12.39 10.10
N GLY A 213 2.10 11.11 10.09
CA GLY A 213 3.39 10.67 10.61
C GLY A 213 3.45 9.18 10.92
N THR A 214 4.31 8.83 11.88
CA THR A 214 4.50 7.44 12.32
C THR A 214 4.45 7.35 13.84
N VAL A 215 4.11 6.17 14.35
CA VAL A 215 4.13 5.85 15.78
C VAL A 215 5.04 4.66 16.00
N THR A 216 5.96 4.78 16.96
CA THR A 216 6.85 3.67 17.32
C THR A 216 6.34 2.90 18.53
N ARG A 217 6.28 1.57 18.44
CA ARG A 217 5.80 0.69 19.53
C ARG A 217 6.77 -0.44 19.80
N ALA A 218 7.04 -0.70 21.08
CA ALA A 218 7.75 -1.91 21.48
C ALA A 218 6.88 -3.16 21.20
N ALA A 219 7.51 -4.32 21.17
CA ALA A 219 6.78 -5.59 21.12
C ALA A 219 5.81 -5.72 22.31
N GLY A 220 4.66 -6.36 22.07
CA GLY A 220 3.62 -6.55 23.07
C GLY A 220 4.12 -7.25 24.35
N GLY A 221 3.65 -6.75 25.50
CA GLY A 221 3.78 -7.41 26.81
C GLY A 221 2.75 -8.53 26.98
N PRO A 222 2.87 -9.40 28.01
CA PRO A 222 1.76 -10.29 28.31
C PRO A 222 0.57 -9.42 28.73
N PRO A 223 -0.67 -9.85 28.44
CA PRO A 223 -1.83 -9.16 29.00
C PRO A 223 -1.67 -9.13 30.53
N ARG A 224 -1.76 -7.95 31.14
CA ARG A 224 -1.89 -7.86 32.60
C ARG A 224 -3.36 -8.02 32.95
N ASN A 225 -3.67 -8.46 34.16
CA ASN A 225 -5.06 -8.49 34.64
C ASN A 225 -5.54 -7.05 34.82
N TYR A 226 -6.28 -6.56 33.83
CA TYR A 226 -6.98 -5.30 33.90
C TYR A 226 -8.45 -5.58 34.23
N PRO A 227 -9.02 -4.95 35.27
CA PRO A 227 -10.35 -5.31 35.78
C PRO A 227 -11.51 -4.95 34.83
N ARG A 228 -11.26 -4.13 33.80
CA ARG A 228 -12.29 -3.67 32.85
C ARG A 228 -12.16 -4.24 31.45
N GLU A 229 -10.94 -4.30 30.90
CA GLU A 229 -10.67 -4.91 29.61
C GLU A 229 -9.19 -5.25 29.51
N THR A 230 -8.90 -6.44 29.03
CA THR A 230 -7.55 -6.98 28.89
C THR A 230 -6.86 -6.31 27.70
N PRO A 231 -5.71 -5.63 27.88
CA PRO A 231 -5.01 -5.02 26.76
C PRO A 231 -4.58 -6.07 25.75
N VAL A 232 -4.87 -5.77 24.48
CA VAL A 232 -4.43 -6.57 23.35
C VAL A 232 -2.96 -6.28 23.01
N ALA A 233 -2.26 -7.27 22.49
CA ALA A 233 -0.91 -7.10 21.96
C ALA A 233 -0.90 -6.44 20.57
N THR A 234 -2.08 -6.29 19.96
CA THR A 234 -2.25 -5.70 18.64
C THR A 234 -2.27 -4.17 18.68
N ALA A 235 -1.99 -3.55 17.55
CA ALA A 235 -2.01 -2.12 17.35
C ALA A 235 -2.48 -1.79 15.92
N PRO A 236 -3.05 -0.59 15.69
CA PRO A 236 -3.41 -0.15 14.36
C PRO A 236 -2.19 0.35 13.59
N ALA A 237 -2.19 0.10 12.29
CA ALA A 237 -1.31 0.71 11.31
C ALA A 237 -2.15 1.35 10.20
N HIS A 238 -1.82 2.60 9.84
CA HIS A 238 -2.31 3.23 8.63
C HIS A 238 -1.26 3.03 7.53
N ARG A 239 -1.63 2.41 6.41
CA ARG A 239 -0.81 2.18 5.22
C ARG A 239 0.34 1.20 5.37
N PHE A 240 1.09 1.25 6.47
CA PHE A 240 2.28 0.42 6.64
C PHE A 240 2.66 0.17 8.10
N VAL A 241 3.43 -0.89 8.29
CA VAL A 241 4.20 -1.16 9.51
C VAL A 241 5.56 -1.74 9.15
N ALA A 242 6.60 -1.29 9.83
CA ALA A 242 7.96 -1.78 9.64
C ALA A 242 8.65 -2.07 10.98
N SER A 243 9.64 -2.94 10.96
CA SER A 243 10.52 -3.17 12.11
C SER A 243 11.93 -3.43 11.61
N ALA A 244 12.88 -2.58 12.02
CA ALA A 244 14.29 -2.67 11.69
C ALA A 244 15.16 -2.33 12.91
N GLY A 245 16.20 -3.14 13.14
CA GLY A 245 17.12 -3.02 14.27
C GLY A 245 18.48 -2.46 13.86
N ARG A 246 19.56 -3.15 14.25
CA ARG A 246 20.93 -2.83 13.80
C ARG A 246 21.19 -3.27 12.35
N GLY A 247 20.53 -4.34 11.91
CA GLY A 247 20.55 -4.81 10.53
C GLY A 247 19.26 -4.47 9.78
N PRO A 248 19.18 -4.82 8.49
CA PRO A 248 17.97 -4.67 7.71
C PRO A 248 16.80 -5.42 8.35
N GLY A 249 15.65 -4.76 8.34
CA GLY A 249 14.37 -5.28 8.76
C GLY A 249 13.38 -5.38 7.60
N LEU A 250 12.10 -5.51 7.92
CA LEU A 250 11.04 -5.68 6.94
C LEU A 250 9.90 -4.68 7.18
N ALA A 251 9.36 -4.14 6.10
CA ALA A 251 8.16 -3.34 6.06
C ALA A 251 7.04 -4.06 5.32
N VAL A 252 5.81 -3.86 5.79
CA VAL A 252 4.56 -4.35 5.20
C VAL A 252 3.68 -3.17 4.87
N PHE A 253 3.05 -3.22 3.71
CA PHE A 253 2.25 -2.15 3.17
C PHE A 253 0.88 -2.69 2.74
N ALA A 254 -0.18 -1.91 2.94
CA ALA A 254 -1.53 -2.20 2.48
C ALA A 254 -2.24 -0.87 2.14
N PRO A 255 -3.18 -0.82 1.18
CA PRO A 255 -3.87 0.41 0.81
C PRO A 255 -5.02 0.74 1.78
N GLY A 256 -4.75 0.76 3.09
CA GLY A 256 -5.77 0.99 4.11
C GLY A 256 -5.26 0.92 5.55
N PHE A 257 -6.19 0.76 6.48
CA PHE A 257 -5.91 0.53 7.90
C PHE A 257 -5.95 -0.97 8.18
N PHE A 258 -5.01 -1.45 9.00
CA PHE A 258 -4.99 -2.84 9.41
C PHE A 258 -4.48 -2.98 10.83
N GLU A 259 -4.88 -4.08 11.47
CA GLU A 259 -4.38 -4.49 12.77
C GLU A 259 -3.09 -5.30 12.59
N TYR A 260 -2.07 -5.01 13.39
CA TYR A 260 -0.85 -5.79 13.46
C TYR A 260 -0.44 -6.08 14.91
N GLU A 261 0.41 -7.07 15.10
CA GLU A 261 1.11 -7.36 16.36
C GLU A 261 2.61 -7.50 16.07
N LEU A 262 3.45 -6.85 16.88
CA LEU A 262 4.90 -7.12 16.89
C LEU A 262 5.21 -8.08 18.05
N THR A 263 5.63 -9.29 17.71
CA THR A 263 5.98 -10.30 18.71
C THR A 263 7.37 -10.03 19.29
N ARG A 264 7.66 -10.58 20.48
CA ARG A 264 9.00 -10.49 21.09
C ARG A 264 10.10 -11.17 20.27
N ARG A 265 9.72 -12.10 19.40
CA ARG A 265 10.64 -12.76 18.45
C ARG A 265 10.96 -11.88 17.24
N GLY A 266 10.39 -10.68 17.15
CA GLY A 266 10.59 -9.78 16.02
C GLY A 266 9.78 -10.19 14.79
N GLU A 267 8.63 -10.82 14.98
CA GLU A 267 7.70 -11.14 13.89
C GLU A 267 6.59 -10.10 13.83
N LEU A 268 6.24 -9.65 12.62
CA LEU A 268 5.03 -8.90 12.37
C LEU A 268 3.91 -9.88 12.04
N LEU A 269 2.86 -9.91 12.86
CA LEU A 269 1.62 -10.63 12.56
C LEU A 269 0.60 -9.60 12.07
N VAL A 270 0.08 -9.77 10.86
CA VAL A 270 -0.91 -8.85 10.28
C VAL A 270 -2.25 -9.56 10.21
N THR A 271 -3.28 -8.96 10.79
CA THR A 271 -4.65 -9.49 10.76
C THR A 271 -5.29 -9.20 9.40
N LEU A 272 -5.77 -10.27 8.76
CA LEU A 272 -6.45 -10.23 7.46
C LEU A 272 -7.96 -10.16 7.65
N LEU A 273 -8.51 -11.07 8.47
CA LEU A 273 -9.93 -11.15 8.76
C LEU A 273 -10.12 -11.49 10.23
N ARG A 274 -11.13 -10.89 10.83
CA ARG A 274 -11.68 -11.29 12.14
C ARG A 274 -13.16 -11.57 11.94
N CYS A 275 -13.56 -12.80 12.21
CA CYS A 275 -14.90 -13.32 11.90
C CYS A 275 -15.62 -13.56 13.23
N VAL A 276 -16.66 -12.80 13.51
CA VAL A 276 -17.46 -12.87 14.75
C VAL A 276 -18.95 -12.77 14.43
N GLY A 277 -19.81 -13.24 15.34
CA GLY A 277 -21.25 -13.35 15.10
C GLY A 277 -22.13 -12.30 15.79
N GLU A 278 -21.57 -11.49 16.69
CA GLU A 278 -22.35 -10.58 17.54
C GLU A 278 -21.65 -9.21 17.69
N LEU A 279 -22.46 -8.15 17.74
CA LEU A 279 -22.02 -6.78 17.98
C LEU A 279 -21.33 -6.66 19.33
N SER A 280 -21.98 -7.11 20.40
CA SER A 280 -21.41 -7.14 21.74
C SER A 280 -21.84 -8.36 22.54
N ARG A 281 -20.89 -8.96 23.26
CA ARG A 281 -21.11 -10.09 24.17
C ARG A 281 -20.81 -9.71 25.61
N GLU A 282 -21.45 -10.38 26.56
CA GLU A 282 -21.21 -10.20 28.00
C GLU A 282 -20.21 -11.22 28.59
N ASP A 283 -20.04 -12.36 27.92
CA ASP A 283 -19.34 -13.54 28.40
C ASP A 283 -17.89 -13.65 27.90
N LEU A 284 -17.26 -12.51 27.56
CA LEU A 284 -15.90 -12.50 27.04
C LEU A 284 -14.86 -12.70 28.16
N THR A 285 -13.89 -13.58 27.90
CA THR A 285 -12.72 -13.77 28.79
C THR A 285 -11.84 -12.53 28.89
N THR A 286 -11.91 -11.65 27.89
CA THR A 286 -11.07 -10.44 27.79
C THR A 286 -11.75 -9.19 28.34
N ARG A 287 -13.07 -9.19 28.57
CA ARG A 287 -13.85 -8.01 28.97
C ARG A 287 -15.16 -8.42 29.68
N PRO A 288 -15.41 -8.03 30.94
CA PRO A 288 -16.69 -8.24 31.60
C PRO A 288 -17.83 -7.37 31.01
N GLY A 289 -19.02 -7.95 30.88
CA GLY A 289 -20.25 -7.23 30.49
C GLY A 289 -20.25 -6.81 29.02
N HIS A 290 -21.15 -5.91 28.63
CA HIS A 290 -21.28 -5.45 27.24
C HIS A 290 -20.53 -4.14 26.95
N ALA A 291 -20.03 -4.01 25.71
CA ALA A 291 -19.46 -2.77 25.15
C ALA A 291 -20.48 -2.02 24.29
N GLY A 292 -21.56 -2.70 23.88
CA GLY A 292 -22.64 -2.16 23.07
C GLY A 292 -23.89 -3.03 23.19
N TRP A 293 -24.83 -2.87 22.25
CA TRP A 293 -26.08 -3.64 22.28
C TRP A 293 -25.83 -5.12 21.89
N PRO A 294 -26.42 -6.11 22.59
CA PRO A 294 -26.28 -7.52 22.26
C PRO A 294 -27.13 -7.88 21.03
N VAL A 295 -26.55 -7.68 19.85
CA VAL A 295 -27.24 -7.88 18.57
C VAL A 295 -26.43 -8.83 17.69
N ALA A 296 -27.10 -9.81 17.10
CA ALA A 296 -26.49 -10.71 16.13
C ALA A 296 -26.05 -9.95 14.87
N THR A 297 -24.83 -10.20 14.42
CA THR A 297 -24.19 -9.62 13.23
C THR A 297 -23.67 -10.73 12.30
N PRO A 298 -24.54 -11.57 11.71
CA PRO A 298 -24.12 -12.75 10.95
C PRO A 298 -23.20 -12.44 9.77
N LEU A 299 -23.28 -11.23 9.18
CA LEU A 299 -22.39 -10.80 8.10
C LEU A 299 -20.97 -10.43 8.59
N ALA A 300 -20.77 -10.18 9.90
CA ALA A 300 -19.45 -9.95 10.50
C ALA A 300 -18.60 -11.23 10.59
N GLN A 301 -19.14 -12.38 10.14
CA GLN A 301 -18.41 -13.61 9.93
C GLN A 301 -17.56 -13.58 8.65
N CYS A 302 -17.69 -12.54 7.82
CA CYS A 302 -16.86 -12.30 6.63
C CYS A 302 -16.78 -13.52 5.69
N ARG A 303 -17.92 -14.20 5.47
CA ARG A 303 -18.01 -15.38 4.61
C ARG A 303 -17.91 -14.99 3.13
N GLY A 304 -17.33 -15.87 2.32
CA GLY A 304 -17.22 -15.68 0.88
C GLY A 304 -15.85 -15.12 0.46
N ARG A 305 -15.83 -14.42 -0.68
CA ARG A 305 -14.59 -14.01 -1.34
C ARG A 305 -14.12 -12.64 -0.91
N GLU A 306 -12.88 -12.55 -0.46
CA GLU A 306 -12.19 -11.31 -0.12
C GLU A 306 -10.92 -11.18 -0.93
N ARG A 307 -10.59 -9.94 -1.34
CA ARG A 307 -9.37 -9.64 -2.09
C ARG A 307 -8.60 -8.52 -1.42
N LEU A 308 -7.38 -8.84 -0.96
CA LEU A 308 -6.48 -7.92 -0.29
C LEU A 308 -5.26 -7.63 -1.17
N GLN A 309 -4.84 -6.37 -1.20
CA GLN A 309 -3.59 -5.95 -1.79
C GLN A 309 -2.57 -5.67 -0.69
N LEU A 310 -1.39 -6.23 -0.82
CA LEU A 310 -0.31 -6.16 0.16
C LEU A 310 1.01 -5.94 -0.57
N GLY A 311 1.97 -5.36 0.12
CA GLY A 311 3.35 -5.32 -0.34
C GLY A 311 4.32 -5.47 0.82
N PHE A 312 5.54 -5.90 0.52
CA PHE A 312 6.62 -5.88 1.51
C PHE A 312 7.97 -5.58 0.87
N SER A 313 8.85 -4.95 1.65
CA SER A 313 10.19 -4.58 1.24
C SER A 313 11.14 -4.67 2.43
N ALA A 314 12.41 -5.00 2.18
CA ALA A 314 13.45 -4.80 3.18
C ALA A 314 13.66 -3.30 3.41
N VAL A 315 13.92 -2.92 4.66
CA VAL A 315 14.14 -1.54 5.08
C VAL A 315 15.23 -1.48 6.14
N THR A 316 15.97 -0.39 6.24
CA THR A 316 16.95 -0.17 7.30
C THR A 316 16.43 0.80 8.36
N LYS A 317 17.19 0.96 9.45
CA LYS A 317 16.86 1.97 10.48
C LYS A 317 16.93 3.39 9.91
N GLU A 318 17.83 3.63 8.96
CA GLU A 318 17.99 4.90 8.27
C GLU A 318 16.75 5.20 7.42
N ASP A 319 16.20 4.22 6.71
CA ASP A 319 14.92 4.37 5.98
C ASP A 319 13.79 4.79 6.94
N LEU A 320 13.71 4.19 8.13
CA LEU A 320 12.72 4.56 9.14
C LEU A 320 12.92 5.98 9.67
N ALA A 321 14.17 6.43 9.78
CA ALA A 321 14.53 7.75 10.30
C ALA A 321 14.32 8.89 9.29
N LEU A 322 14.31 8.60 7.98
CA LEU A 322 14.04 9.60 6.94
C LEU A 322 12.62 10.17 6.98
N GLY A 323 11.67 9.41 7.53
CA GLY A 323 10.24 9.78 7.61
C GLY A 323 9.48 9.72 6.28
N THR A 324 10.17 9.85 5.14
CA THR A 324 9.59 9.84 3.79
C THR A 324 9.72 8.50 3.06
N ALA A 325 10.66 7.62 3.46
CA ALA A 325 10.93 6.38 2.74
C ALA A 325 9.73 5.41 2.72
N LEU A 326 9.08 5.19 3.87
CA LEU A 326 7.89 4.31 3.93
C LEU A 326 6.68 4.89 3.20
N PRO A 327 6.32 6.19 3.35
CA PRO A 327 5.31 6.81 2.49
C PRO A 327 5.61 6.66 1.00
N ALA A 328 6.83 6.94 0.54
CA ALA A 328 7.20 6.83 -0.88
C ALA A 328 7.05 5.39 -1.40
N LEU A 329 7.54 4.39 -0.66
CA LEU A 329 7.35 2.97 -1.02
C LEU A 329 5.87 2.58 -1.07
N TRP A 330 5.04 3.12 -0.18
CA TRP A 330 3.60 2.87 -0.20
C TRP A 330 2.93 3.48 -1.44
N GLU A 331 3.31 4.70 -1.83
CA GLU A 331 2.81 5.36 -3.04
C GLU A 331 3.22 4.58 -4.30
N ASP A 332 4.48 4.14 -4.39
CA ASP A 332 4.97 3.29 -5.49
C ASP A 332 4.23 1.94 -5.62
N LEU A 333 3.70 1.44 -4.50
CA LEU A 333 2.95 0.19 -4.47
C LEU A 333 1.48 0.36 -4.87
N PHE A 334 0.83 1.45 -4.43
CA PHE A 334 -0.63 1.56 -4.47
C PHE A 334 -1.19 2.81 -5.17
N LEU A 335 -0.34 3.76 -5.55
CA LEU A 335 -0.71 4.94 -6.34
C LEU A 335 0.02 4.94 -7.70
N PRO A 336 -0.20 3.93 -8.56
CA PRO A 336 0.41 3.92 -9.87
C PRO A 336 -0.09 5.11 -10.71
N PRO A 337 0.74 5.64 -11.63
CA PRO A 337 0.30 6.66 -12.58
C PRO A 337 -0.96 6.23 -13.32
N ARG A 338 -1.89 7.15 -13.53
CA ARG A 338 -3.11 6.91 -14.28
C ARG A 338 -2.94 7.43 -15.70
N GLY A 339 -3.07 6.53 -16.68
CA GLY A 339 -3.12 6.89 -18.09
C GLY A 339 -4.50 7.40 -18.48
N VAL A 340 -4.55 8.49 -19.26
CA VAL A 340 -5.77 8.98 -19.91
C VAL A 340 -5.55 8.92 -21.42
N TRP A 341 -6.47 8.28 -22.12
CA TRP A 341 -6.45 8.18 -23.58
C TRP A 341 -7.40 9.20 -24.16
N LEU A 342 -6.88 10.14 -24.95
CA LEU A 342 -7.67 11.18 -25.59
C LEU A 342 -7.76 10.90 -27.10
N ARG A 343 -8.96 10.59 -27.59
CA ARG A 343 -9.24 10.49 -29.02
C ARG A 343 -9.41 11.89 -29.58
N GLN A 344 -8.52 12.29 -30.47
CA GLN A 344 -8.54 13.60 -31.07
C GLN A 344 -8.01 13.53 -32.50
N ALA A 345 -8.56 14.39 -33.36
CA ALA A 345 -8.19 14.46 -34.76
C ALA A 345 -6.86 15.20 -34.99
N MET A 346 -6.30 15.84 -33.95
CA MET A 346 -5.08 16.65 -34.02
C MET A 346 -4.05 16.17 -33.00
N PRO A 347 -2.74 16.32 -33.25
CA PRO A 347 -1.72 16.02 -32.25
C PRO A 347 -1.93 16.82 -30.96
N LEU A 348 -1.96 16.14 -29.82
CA LEU A 348 -2.04 16.79 -28.52
C LEU A 348 -0.67 17.34 -28.14
N GLN A 349 -0.61 18.64 -27.84
CA GLN A 349 0.50 19.18 -27.07
C GLN A 349 0.04 19.38 -25.63
N VAL A 350 0.41 18.43 -24.77
CA VAL A 350 0.21 18.56 -23.33
C VAL A 350 1.40 19.31 -22.76
N ALA A 351 1.18 20.52 -22.27
CA ALA A 351 2.18 21.21 -21.46
C ALA A 351 2.41 20.37 -20.18
N PRO A 352 3.65 19.95 -19.89
CA PRO A 352 3.91 19.15 -18.72
C PRO A 352 3.59 19.96 -17.46
N VAL A 353 2.86 19.34 -16.54
CA VAL A 353 2.64 19.88 -15.19
C VAL A 353 3.57 19.12 -14.26
N ASP A 354 4.27 19.84 -13.39
CA ASP A 354 5.24 19.26 -12.47
C ASP A 354 5.27 20.07 -11.17
N LEU A 355 4.29 19.83 -10.30
CA LEU A 355 4.23 20.42 -8.97
C LEU A 355 5.02 19.54 -8.00
N ARG A 356 6.11 20.07 -7.44
CA ARG A 356 7.01 19.30 -6.56
C ARG A 356 7.12 19.88 -5.17
N LEU A 357 7.11 18.99 -4.19
CA LEU A 357 7.50 19.28 -2.81
C LEU A 357 8.97 18.93 -2.62
N GLU A 358 9.74 19.87 -2.07
CA GLU A 358 11.15 19.71 -1.72
C GLU A 358 11.34 19.97 -0.22
N GLY A 359 12.22 19.20 0.41
CA GLY A 359 12.60 19.36 1.81
C GLY A 359 12.73 18.02 2.52
N ALA A 360 13.73 17.91 3.41
CA ALA A 360 13.98 16.68 4.14
C ALA A 360 12.84 16.39 5.11
N GLY A 361 12.29 15.17 5.08
CA GLY A 361 11.20 14.77 5.97
C GLY A 361 9.81 15.24 5.54
N LEU A 362 9.68 16.04 4.49
CA LEU A 362 8.39 16.57 4.06
C LEU A 362 7.63 15.56 3.19
N VAL A 363 6.37 15.30 3.53
CA VAL A 363 5.49 14.39 2.80
C VAL A 363 4.32 15.17 2.22
N PHE A 364 4.10 15.05 0.91
CA PHE A 364 2.95 15.61 0.21
C PHE A 364 1.69 14.89 0.72
N SER A 365 0.73 15.63 1.26
CA SER A 365 -0.52 15.04 1.76
C SER A 365 -1.76 15.37 0.92
N SER A 366 -1.89 16.60 0.41
CA SER A 366 -3.04 16.97 -0.42
C SER A 366 -2.80 18.19 -1.30
N MET A 367 -3.51 18.21 -2.43
CA MET A 367 -3.73 19.35 -3.29
C MET A 367 -5.21 19.37 -3.63
N LYS A 368 -5.90 20.48 -3.37
CA LYS A 368 -7.33 20.62 -3.66
C LYS A 368 -7.68 22.07 -3.97
N PRO A 369 -8.81 22.36 -4.64
CA PRO A 369 -9.37 23.70 -4.66
C PRO A 369 -9.61 24.23 -3.24
N ALA A 370 -9.47 25.55 -3.06
CA ALA A 370 -9.86 26.22 -1.82
C ALA A 370 -11.37 26.04 -1.57
N GLU A 371 -11.77 26.02 -0.29
CA GLU A 371 -13.20 25.95 0.09
C GLU A 371 -13.97 27.22 -0.34
N ALA A 372 -13.26 28.34 -0.42
CA ALA A 372 -13.80 29.62 -0.86
C ALA A 372 -12.89 30.28 -1.90
N GLY A 373 -13.50 30.91 -2.90
CA GLY A 373 -12.80 31.57 -4.00
C GLY A 373 -12.23 30.60 -5.04
N ASN A 374 -11.30 31.09 -5.85
CA ASN A 374 -10.71 30.35 -6.98
C ASN A 374 -9.27 29.91 -6.71
N GLY A 375 -8.89 29.77 -5.44
CA GLY A 375 -7.54 29.39 -5.02
C GLY A 375 -7.29 27.87 -5.02
N LEU A 376 -6.04 27.51 -4.77
CA LEU A 376 -5.57 26.14 -4.58
C LEU A 376 -4.95 25.99 -3.19
N VAL A 377 -5.23 24.88 -2.52
CA VAL A 377 -4.63 24.54 -1.23
C VAL A 377 -3.64 23.39 -1.41
N LEU A 378 -2.39 23.64 -1.01
CA LEU A 378 -1.34 22.65 -0.92
C LEU A 378 -1.08 22.31 0.55
N ARG A 379 -0.93 21.01 0.86
CA ARG A 379 -0.63 20.55 2.21
C ARG A 379 0.46 19.49 2.22
N CYS A 380 1.45 19.72 3.08
CA CYS A 380 2.43 18.72 3.46
C CYS A 380 2.53 18.61 4.98
N TYR A 381 3.21 17.59 5.47
CA TYR A 381 3.60 17.49 6.86
C TYR A 381 5.08 17.14 7.00
N ASN A 382 5.70 17.59 8.08
CA ASN A 382 7.04 17.18 8.46
C ASN A 382 6.97 15.85 9.21
N ALA A 383 7.46 14.77 8.62
CA ALA A 383 7.47 13.46 9.25
C ALA A 383 8.50 13.34 10.41
N ASN A 384 9.38 14.33 10.56
CA ASN A 384 10.53 14.28 11.48
C ASN A 384 10.31 15.13 12.73
N ALA A 385 11.11 14.82 13.76
CA ALA A 385 11.11 15.52 15.05
C ALA A 385 11.99 16.78 15.08
N SER A 386 12.57 17.18 13.94
CA SER A 386 13.37 18.38 13.77
C SER A 386 12.70 19.34 12.80
N SER A 387 12.85 20.64 13.01
CA SER A 387 12.44 21.64 12.03
C SER A 387 13.18 21.42 10.70
N THR A 388 12.50 21.72 9.60
CA THR A 388 13.04 21.58 8.23
C THR A 388 12.58 22.75 7.37
N GLU A 389 13.44 23.17 6.45
CA GLU A 389 13.06 24.11 5.39
C GLU A 389 12.49 23.33 4.21
N GLY A 390 11.41 23.86 3.66
CA GLY A 390 10.65 23.28 2.56
C GLY A 390 10.42 24.25 1.41
N ALA A 391 10.18 23.70 0.24
CA ALA A 391 9.79 24.47 -0.92
C ALA A 391 8.76 23.74 -1.78
N TRP A 392 7.81 24.49 -2.33
CA TRP A 392 6.96 24.04 -3.43
C TRP A 392 7.48 24.64 -4.74
N ARG A 393 7.72 23.80 -5.75
CA ARG A 393 7.92 24.24 -7.13
C ARG A 393 6.59 24.22 -7.85
N ILE A 394 6.09 25.39 -8.23
CA ILE A 394 4.76 25.58 -8.81
C ILE A 394 4.91 25.84 -10.31
N PRO A 395 4.26 25.04 -11.18
CA PRO A 395 4.41 25.14 -12.64
C PRO A 395 3.46 26.18 -13.28
N PHE A 396 2.78 27.00 -12.48
CA PHE A 396 1.80 27.99 -12.94
C PHE A 396 1.93 29.30 -12.12
N PRO A 397 1.52 30.45 -12.68
CA PRO A 397 1.60 31.73 -11.98
C PRO A 397 0.62 31.78 -10.81
N VAL A 398 1.03 32.43 -9.71
CA VAL A 398 0.21 32.64 -8.51
C VAL A 398 0.29 34.11 -8.10
N SER A 399 -0.84 34.70 -7.73
CA SER A 399 -0.95 36.13 -7.42
C SER A 399 -0.59 36.43 -5.96
N ALA A 400 -0.93 35.52 -5.05
CA ALA A 400 -0.60 35.59 -3.63
C ALA A 400 -0.42 34.19 -3.03
N VAL A 401 0.32 34.13 -1.92
CA VAL A 401 0.54 32.91 -1.15
C VAL A 401 0.32 33.20 0.32
N HIS A 402 -0.50 32.39 0.96
CA HIS A 402 -0.79 32.50 2.39
C HIS A 402 -0.53 31.17 3.08
N ARG A 403 0.15 31.21 4.23
CA ARG A 403 0.11 30.10 5.18
C ARG A 403 -1.21 30.19 5.93
N VAL A 404 -1.93 29.08 5.99
CA VAL A 404 -3.25 29.00 6.63
C VAL A 404 -3.31 27.80 7.57
N ARG A 405 -4.31 27.78 8.43
CA ARG A 405 -4.68 26.59 9.21
C ARG A 405 -5.27 25.51 8.32
N ALA A 406 -5.47 24.31 8.89
CA ALA A 406 -6.04 23.18 8.17
C ALA A 406 -7.49 23.42 7.65
N ASP A 407 -8.21 24.36 8.25
CA ASP A 407 -9.54 24.84 7.86
C ASP A 407 -9.48 26.13 7.00
N GLU A 408 -8.31 26.45 6.44
CA GLU A 408 -8.06 27.57 5.51
C GLU A 408 -8.23 28.97 6.11
N ARG A 409 -8.23 29.06 7.44
CA ARG A 409 -8.35 30.32 8.19
C ARG A 409 -6.99 30.88 8.61
N GLU A 410 -7.03 32.12 9.10
CA GLU A 410 -5.89 32.87 9.65
C GLU A 410 -4.73 33.03 8.65
N PRO A 411 -4.99 33.63 7.46
CA PRO A 411 -3.98 33.76 6.42
C PRO A 411 -2.82 34.63 6.90
N THR A 412 -1.62 34.06 6.88
CA THR A 412 -0.37 34.79 7.08
C THR A 412 0.36 34.85 5.74
N PRO A 413 0.64 36.05 5.20
CA PRO A 413 1.25 36.18 3.88
C PRO A 413 2.65 35.54 3.86
N LEU A 414 2.96 34.83 2.79
CA LEU A 414 4.30 34.36 2.44
C LEU A 414 4.81 35.11 1.20
N PRO A 415 6.13 35.17 0.97
CA PRO A 415 6.68 35.73 -0.25
C PRO A 415 6.09 35.02 -1.48
N THR A 416 5.54 35.81 -2.41
CA THR A 416 5.10 35.30 -3.71
C THR A 416 6.30 34.76 -4.50
N PRO A 417 6.15 33.63 -5.20
CA PRO A 417 7.25 33.07 -5.98
C PRO A 417 7.66 34.04 -7.09
N GLY A 418 8.96 34.11 -7.35
CA GLY A 418 9.48 34.87 -8.48
C GLY A 418 9.29 34.12 -9.80
N ARG A 419 10.11 34.46 -10.79
CA ARG A 419 10.16 33.71 -12.07
C ARG A 419 10.59 32.25 -11.91
N ASP A 420 11.16 31.87 -10.76
CA ASP A 420 11.57 30.51 -10.44
C ASP A 420 10.40 29.60 -10.03
N GLY A 421 9.22 30.16 -9.74
CA GLY A 421 8.03 29.41 -9.32
C GLY A 421 8.19 28.75 -7.94
N VAL A 422 9.14 29.20 -7.10
CA VAL A 422 9.47 28.54 -5.83
C VAL A 422 8.85 29.28 -4.63
N VAL A 423 7.98 28.58 -3.90
CA VAL A 423 7.41 29.05 -2.63
C VAL A 423 8.12 28.35 -1.48
N ARG A 424 8.86 29.11 -0.67
CA ARG A 424 9.63 28.60 0.47
C ARG A 424 8.84 28.75 1.77
N PHE A 425 9.01 27.79 2.68
CA PHE A 425 8.41 27.79 4.00
C PHE A 425 9.24 26.98 4.98
N SER A 426 9.08 27.24 6.27
CA SER A 426 9.62 26.41 7.34
C SER A 426 8.53 25.54 7.94
N ALA A 427 8.88 24.30 8.30
CA ALA A 427 8.01 23.36 9.00
C ALA A 427 8.67 22.95 10.31
N GLY A 428 8.00 23.19 11.44
CA GLY A 428 8.41 22.70 12.75
C GLY A 428 8.34 21.17 12.86
N PRO A 429 8.83 20.59 13.97
CA PRO A 429 8.72 19.17 14.24
C PRO A 429 7.27 18.68 14.15
N HIS A 430 7.01 17.65 13.34
CA HIS A 430 5.66 17.08 13.15
C HIS A 430 4.59 18.06 12.68
N GLU A 431 4.98 19.23 12.16
CA GLU A 431 4.04 20.25 11.75
C GLU A 431 3.34 19.89 10.43
N ILE A 432 2.04 20.16 10.38
CA ILE A 432 1.25 20.14 9.14
C ILE A 432 1.24 21.57 8.58
N VAL A 433 1.82 21.74 7.39
CA VAL A 433 1.87 23.03 6.71
C VAL A 433 0.81 23.07 5.61
N THR A 434 -0.06 24.07 5.66
CA THR A 434 -1.07 24.32 4.63
C THR A 434 -0.83 25.68 4.00
N LEU A 435 -0.68 25.70 2.67
CA LEU A 435 -0.53 26.91 1.87
C LEU A 435 -1.75 27.10 0.99
N LEU A 436 -2.34 28.29 1.03
CA LEU A 436 -3.36 28.77 0.10
C LEU A 436 -2.67 29.60 -0.99
N LEU A 437 -2.84 29.19 -2.23
CA LEU A 437 -2.34 29.86 -3.43
C LEU A 437 -3.51 30.54 -4.13
N ASP A 438 -3.47 31.85 -4.26
CA ASP A 438 -4.48 32.58 -5.00
C ASP A 438 -4.15 32.56 -6.50
N GLY A 439 -5.14 32.19 -7.31
CA GLY A 439 -5.03 32.22 -8.76
C GLY A 439 -4.91 33.64 -9.30
N HIS A 440 -4.53 33.75 -10.56
CA HIS A 440 -4.68 34.98 -11.34
C HIS A 440 -6.05 35.06 -11.98
#